data_AF-A0A538MLD1-F1
#
_entry.id   AF-A0A538MLD1-F1
#
_cell.length_a   1.000
_cell.length_b   1.000
_cell.length_c   1.000
_cell.angle_alpha   90.00
_cell.angle_beta   90.00
_cell.angle_gamma   90.00
#
_symmetry.space_group_name_H-M   'P 1'
#
loop_
_entity.id
_entity.type
_entity.pdbx_description
1 polymer ?
#
loop_
_entity_poly.entity_id
_entity_poly.type
_entity_poly.pdbx_seq_one_letter_code
_entity_poly.pdbx_strand_id
1 'polypeptide(L)'
;MLRSAEELRKAQQQALAGKSGASDLQERLAEQRRATRALARLGRDILADEGRSVSDAIVERIAKTLDAAALDEGSRFQLRAGRLTEELDPPGFEALAGMMSARRSSKRASAAKPKRNGVTAGRRRVQEAQRELRAREREAAQAERQAQRAESAAAEARRAAKAARERSDEAERALAEAEAALRKAQRG
;
A
#
# COMPACT_ATOMS: atom_id res chain seq x y z
N MET A 1 8.18 -19.22 6.58
CA MET A 1 8.38 -18.33 5.40
C MET A 1 7.69 -18.91 4.16
N LEU A 2 8.07 -20.09 3.65
CA LEU A 2 7.44 -20.65 2.45
C LEU A 2 5.93 -20.86 2.59
N ARG A 3 5.50 -21.50 3.70
CA ARG A 3 4.07 -21.66 4.02
C ARG A 3 3.32 -20.33 4.08
N SER A 4 3.87 -19.32 4.75
CA SER A 4 3.26 -17.98 4.83
C SER A 4 3.18 -17.29 3.46
N ALA A 5 4.13 -17.55 2.55
CA ALA A 5 4.09 -17.03 1.18
C ALA A 5 3.01 -17.72 0.32
N GLU A 6 2.81 -19.03 0.50
CA GLU A 6 1.73 -19.79 -0.15
C GLU A 6 0.35 -19.32 0.33
N GLU A 7 0.17 -19.16 1.64
CA GLU A 7 -1.09 -18.66 2.21
C GLU A 7 -1.38 -17.22 1.78
N LEU A 8 -0.36 -16.36 1.71
CA LEU A 8 -0.50 -15.01 1.16
C LEU A 8 -0.96 -15.04 -0.31
N ARG A 9 -0.39 -15.94 -1.13
CA ARG A 9 -0.79 -16.08 -2.54
C ARG A 9 -2.25 -16.52 -2.68
N LYS A 10 -2.70 -17.45 -1.84
CA LYS A 10 -4.11 -17.88 -1.79
C LYS A 10 -5.03 -16.72 -1.37
N ALA A 11 -4.66 -15.97 -0.34
CA ALA A 11 -5.43 -14.81 0.12
C ALA A 11 -5.52 -13.72 -0.96
N GLN A 12 -4.44 -13.46 -1.69
CA GLN A 12 -4.43 -12.54 -2.85
C GLN A 12 -5.37 -13.01 -3.96
N GLN A 13 -5.35 -14.30 -4.31
CA GLN A 13 -6.27 -14.86 -5.31
C GLN A 13 -7.74 -14.78 -4.87
N GLN A 14 -8.02 -15.03 -3.59
CA GLN A 14 -9.38 -14.93 -3.05
C GLN A 14 -9.86 -13.49 -2.99
N ALA A 15 -8.99 -12.53 -2.64
CA ALA A 15 -9.32 -11.11 -2.63
C ALA A 15 -9.65 -10.60 -4.05
N LEU A 16 -8.86 -11.00 -5.05
CA LEU A 16 -9.13 -10.72 -6.47
C LEU A 16 -10.45 -11.34 -6.96
N ALA A 17 -10.82 -12.50 -6.42
CA ALA A 17 -12.09 -13.16 -6.71
C ALA A 17 -13.27 -12.60 -5.89
N GLY A 18 -13.05 -11.59 -5.03
CA GLY A 18 -14.07 -11.02 -4.13
C GLY A 18 -14.52 -11.96 -3.00
N LYS A 19 -13.75 -13.02 -2.72
CA LYS A 19 -14.11 -14.10 -1.77
C LYS A 19 -13.48 -13.93 -0.38
N SER A 20 -12.59 -12.96 -0.19
CA SER A 20 -11.99 -12.65 1.11
C SER A 20 -11.86 -11.15 1.33
N GLY A 21 -11.88 -10.75 2.60
CA GLY A 21 -11.83 -9.35 3.01
C GLY A 21 -10.41 -8.80 3.09
N ALA A 22 -10.28 -7.46 2.97
CA ALA A 22 -8.99 -6.77 3.05
C ALA A 22 -8.19 -7.07 4.33
N SER A 23 -8.87 -7.37 5.44
CA SER A 23 -8.25 -7.71 6.72
C SER A 23 -7.46 -9.03 6.68
N ASP A 24 -7.97 -10.06 6.01
CA ASP A 24 -7.27 -11.36 5.91
C ASP A 24 -5.98 -11.22 5.08
N LEU A 25 -6.06 -10.51 3.95
CA LEU A 25 -4.89 -10.20 3.13
C LEU A 25 -3.82 -9.43 3.92
N GLN A 26 -4.23 -8.43 4.71
CA GLN A 26 -3.32 -7.66 5.56
C GLN A 26 -2.62 -8.52 6.61
N GLU A 27 -3.34 -9.45 7.24
CA GLU A 27 -2.79 -10.38 8.21
C GLU A 27 -1.73 -11.31 7.57
N ARG A 28 -2.05 -11.90 6.41
CA ARG A 28 -1.11 -12.78 5.69
C ARG A 28 0.14 -12.01 5.21
N LEU A 29 -0.02 -10.76 4.81
CA LEU A 29 1.12 -9.88 4.48
C LEU A 29 2.00 -9.58 5.70
N ALA A 30 1.41 -9.41 6.88
CA ALA A 30 2.17 -9.19 8.11
C ALA A 30 2.92 -10.46 8.53
N GLU A 31 2.30 -11.63 8.41
CA GLU A 31 2.91 -12.93 8.70
C GLU A 31 4.10 -13.24 7.77
N GLN A 32 3.95 -13.02 6.47
CA GLN A 32 5.03 -13.19 5.50
C GLN A 32 6.22 -12.27 5.84
N ARG A 33 5.98 -10.99 6.12
CA ARG A 33 7.04 -10.04 6.50
C ARG A 33 7.75 -10.40 7.81
N ARG A 34 7.04 -10.99 8.78
CA ARG A 34 7.65 -11.48 10.02
C ARG A 34 8.55 -12.68 9.74
N ALA A 35 8.06 -13.64 8.95
CA ALA A 35 8.81 -14.85 8.62
C ALA A 35 10.08 -14.56 7.79
N THR A 36 10.01 -13.65 6.82
CA THR A 36 11.19 -13.23 6.03
C THR A 36 12.23 -12.55 6.93
N ARG A 37 11.82 -11.62 7.79
CA ARG A 37 12.73 -10.91 8.71
C ARG A 37 13.41 -11.85 9.71
N ALA A 38 12.68 -12.83 10.25
CA ALA A 38 13.26 -13.83 11.14
C ALA A 38 14.36 -14.65 10.43
N LEU A 39 14.11 -15.06 9.19
CA LEU A 39 15.09 -15.84 8.41
C LEU A 39 16.31 -14.99 7.99
N ALA A 40 16.11 -13.71 7.65
CA ALA A 40 17.21 -12.80 7.36
C ALA A 40 18.11 -12.54 8.58
N ARG A 41 17.53 -12.48 9.79
CA ARG A 41 18.30 -12.39 11.03
C ARG A 41 19.10 -13.66 11.32
N LEU A 42 18.53 -14.84 11.08
CA LEU A 42 19.28 -16.09 11.18
C LEU A 42 20.48 -16.11 10.21
N GLY A 43 20.29 -15.61 8.98
CA GLY A 43 21.39 -15.46 8.02
C GLY A 43 22.48 -14.51 8.52
N ARG A 44 22.10 -13.41 9.17
CA ARG A 44 23.05 -12.49 9.82
C ARG A 44 23.86 -13.19 10.90
N ASP A 45 23.20 -13.96 11.76
CA ASP A 45 23.83 -14.61 12.90
C ASP A 45 24.83 -15.69 12.40
N ILE A 46 24.49 -16.48 11.37
CA ILE A 46 25.41 -17.43 10.71
C ILE A 46 26.65 -16.73 10.13
N LEU A 47 26.46 -15.59 9.47
CA LEU A 47 27.58 -14.83 8.90
C LEU A 47 28.47 -14.21 9.98
N ALA A 48 27.88 -13.80 11.11
CA ALA A 48 28.61 -13.28 12.26
C ALA A 48 29.47 -14.37 12.94
N ASP A 49 28.94 -15.60 13.05
CA ASP A 49 29.69 -16.76 13.55
C ASP A 49 30.91 -17.10 12.66
N GLU A 50 30.84 -16.78 11.37
CA GLU A 50 31.98 -16.87 10.43
C GLU A 50 32.92 -15.66 10.46
N GLY A 51 32.78 -14.76 11.45
CA GLY A 51 33.64 -13.59 11.64
C GLY A 51 33.41 -12.46 10.62
N ARG A 52 32.31 -12.50 9.87
CA ARG A 52 31.97 -11.45 8.91
C ARG A 52 31.08 -10.41 9.57
N SER A 53 31.50 -9.14 9.62
CA SER A 53 30.62 -8.07 10.09
C SER A 53 29.49 -7.86 9.09
N VAL A 54 28.26 -8.12 9.51
CA VAL A 54 27.08 -8.02 8.65
C VAL A 54 26.40 -6.67 8.89
N SER A 55 26.38 -5.81 7.87
CA SER A 55 25.62 -4.56 7.92
C SER A 55 24.12 -4.82 7.69
N ASP A 56 23.27 -3.89 8.13
CA ASP A 56 21.82 -3.95 7.87
C ASP A 56 21.49 -4.05 6.37
N ALA A 57 22.34 -3.50 5.50
CA ALA A 57 22.20 -3.60 4.06
C ALA A 57 22.32 -5.05 3.54
N ILE A 58 23.13 -5.90 4.20
CA ILE A 58 23.23 -7.32 3.86
C ILE A 58 21.97 -8.06 4.33
N VAL A 59 21.46 -7.73 5.52
CA VAL A 59 20.22 -8.30 6.04
C VAL A 59 19.03 -8.00 5.13
N GLU A 60 18.94 -6.74 4.66
CA GLU A 60 17.92 -6.32 3.69
C GLU A 60 18.04 -7.08 2.37
N ARG A 61 19.27 -7.31 1.90
CA ARG A 61 19.54 -8.07 0.68
C ARG A 61 19.15 -9.55 0.81
N ILE A 62 19.44 -10.17 1.95
CA ILE A 62 19.00 -11.54 2.26
C ILE A 62 17.47 -11.59 2.24
N ALA A 63 16.79 -10.64 2.90
CA ALA A 63 15.33 -10.57 2.91
C ALA A 63 14.74 -10.44 1.49
N LYS A 64 15.34 -9.57 0.65
CA LYS A 64 14.93 -9.38 -0.75
C LYS A 64 15.07 -10.67 -1.58
N THR A 65 16.16 -11.39 -1.39
CA THR A 65 16.42 -12.67 -2.07
C THR A 65 15.42 -13.76 -1.65
N LEU A 66 15.09 -13.82 -0.35
CA LEU A 66 14.10 -14.76 0.17
C LEU A 66 12.69 -14.48 -0.37
N ASP A 67 12.32 -13.19 -0.47
CA ASP A 67 11.03 -12.78 -1.05
C ASP A 67 10.97 -13.09 -2.55
N ALA A 68 12.05 -12.85 -3.29
CA ALA A 68 12.15 -13.21 -4.71
C ALA A 68 12.06 -14.74 -4.92
N ALA A 69 12.80 -15.52 -4.12
CA ALA A 69 12.79 -16.98 -4.17
C ALA A 69 11.40 -17.56 -3.89
N ALA A 70 10.61 -16.91 -3.03
CA ALA A 70 9.27 -17.37 -2.69
C ALA A 70 8.24 -17.17 -3.82
N LEU A 71 8.54 -16.40 -4.87
CA LEU A 71 7.61 -16.09 -5.95
C LEU A 71 7.67 -17.11 -7.10
N ASP A 72 8.86 -17.62 -7.41
CA ASP A 72 9.14 -18.62 -8.46
C ASP A 72 9.18 -20.06 -7.92
N GLU A 73 8.60 -21.02 -8.64
CA GLU A 73 8.52 -22.42 -8.20
C GLU A 73 9.88 -23.10 -8.15
N GLY A 74 10.75 -22.86 -9.15
CA GLY A 74 12.09 -23.43 -9.19
C GLY A 74 12.96 -22.92 -8.04
N SER A 75 12.90 -21.62 -7.79
CA SER A 75 13.61 -20.93 -6.71
C SER A 75 13.08 -21.32 -5.33
N ARG A 76 11.75 -21.51 -5.18
CA ARG A 76 11.14 -22.06 -3.97
C ARG A 76 11.68 -23.44 -3.63
N PHE A 77 11.82 -24.31 -4.64
CA PHE A 77 12.38 -25.65 -4.44
C PHE A 77 13.83 -25.59 -3.96
N GLN A 78 14.67 -24.74 -4.55
CA GLN A 78 16.06 -24.58 -4.12
C GLN A 78 16.14 -23.99 -2.71
N LEU A 79 15.31 -23.00 -2.38
CA LEU A 79 15.22 -22.43 -1.04
C LEU A 79 14.79 -23.47 0.00
N ARG A 80 13.78 -24.29 -0.31
CA ARG A 80 13.32 -25.37 0.57
C ARG A 80 14.39 -26.44 0.77
N ALA A 81 15.20 -26.70 -0.25
CA ALA A 81 16.29 -27.67 -0.20
C ALA A 81 17.60 -27.11 0.38
N GLY A 82 17.65 -25.84 0.79
CA GLY A 82 18.86 -25.18 1.29
C GLY A 82 19.96 -25.02 0.22
N ARG A 83 19.60 -25.00 -1.07
CA ARG A 83 20.52 -24.92 -2.21
C ARG A 83 20.42 -23.60 -2.98
N LEU A 84 19.86 -22.57 -2.37
CA LEU A 84 19.82 -21.24 -2.98
C LEU A 84 21.19 -20.58 -2.82
N THR A 85 21.99 -20.60 -3.89
CA THR A 85 23.38 -20.10 -3.90
C THR A 85 23.53 -18.75 -4.59
N GLU A 86 22.49 -18.26 -5.24
CA GLU A 86 22.50 -16.99 -5.98
C GLU A 86 21.53 -15.99 -5.36
N GLU A 87 21.93 -14.72 -5.38
CA GLU A 87 21.03 -13.61 -5.05
C GLU A 87 19.94 -13.50 -6.12
N LEU A 88 18.68 -13.37 -5.67
CA LEU A 88 17.54 -13.24 -6.57
C LEU A 88 16.93 -11.86 -6.42
N ASP A 89 16.65 -11.24 -7.56
CA ASP A 89 15.85 -10.02 -7.60
C ASP A 89 14.36 -10.36 -7.73
N PRO A 90 13.47 -9.62 -7.03
CA PRO A 90 12.04 -9.81 -7.17
C PRO A 90 11.63 -9.57 -8.62
N PRO A 91 10.71 -10.38 -9.18
CA PRO A 91 10.18 -10.13 -10.51
C PRO A 91 9.59 -8.72 -10.57
N GLY A 92 10.10 -7.92 -11.51
CA GLY A 92 9.57 -6.58 -11.77
C GLY A 92 8.19 -6.64 -12.43
N PHE A 93 7.60 -5.48 -12.69
CA PHE A 93 6.28 -5.35 -13.32
C PHE A 93 6.18 -6.05 -14.70
N GLU A 94 7.31 -6.30 -15.36
CA GLU A 94 7.39 -7.07 -16.62
C GLU A 94 6.89 -8.52 -16.46
N ALA A 95 6.94 -9.11 -15.26
CA ALA A 95 6.40 -10.46 -14.99
C ALA A 95 4.86 -10.51 -14.97
N LEU A 96 4.18 -9.39 -14.68
CA LEU A 96 2.72 -9.30 -14.75
C LEU A 96 2.21 -9.36 -16.19
N ALA A 97 2.99 -8.85 -17.16
CA ALA A 97 2.67 -8.95 -18.58
C ALA A 97 2.69 -10.41 -19.09
N GLY A 98 3.51 -11.27 -18.48
CA GLY A 98 3.55 -12.71 -18.77
C GLY A 98 2.41 -13.51 -18.13
N MET A 99 1.74 -12.98 -17.10
CA MET A 99 0.69 -13.71 -16.36
C MET A 99 -0.64 -13.80 -17.13
N MET A 100 -0.83 -12.95 -18.14
CA MET A 100 -1.95 -13.06 -19.10
C MET A 100 -1.71 -14.10 -20.19
N SER A 101 -0.49 -14.64 -20.33
CA SER A 101 -0.15 -15.64 -21.34
C SER A 101 0.47 -16.88 -20.69
N ALA A 102 -0.39 -17.68 -20.08
CA ALA A 102 -0.02 -19.04 -19.73
C ALA A 102 0.06 -19.92 -20.99
N ARG A 103 1.21 -19.91 -21.68
CA ARG A 103 1.64 -21.09 -22.46
C ARG A 103 3.16 -21.19 -22.55
N ARG A 104 3.66 -22.24 -21.89
CA ARG A 104 4.95 -22.94 -22.03
C ARG A 104 6.01 -22.28 -22.94
N SER A 105 7.20 -22.06 -22.40
CA SER A 105 8.38 -22.72 -22.99
C SER A 105 9.54 -22.82 -21.99
N SER A 106 10.01 -24.05 -21.80
CA SER A 106 11.39 -24.30 -21.44
C SER A 106 12.25 -24.06 -22.69
N LYS A 107 13.33 -23.29 -22.58
CA LYS A 107 14.56 -23.56 -23.33
C LYS A 107 15.73 -22.74 -22.77
N ARG A 108 16.84 -23.46 -22.58
CA ARG A 108 18.20 -22.94 -22.38
C ARG A 108 18.52 -21.83 -23.37
N ALA A 109 19.22 -20.79 -22.90
CA ALA A 109 20.14 -19.97 -23.67
C ALA A 109 21.13 -19.35 -22.67
N SER A 110 22.33 -19.91 -22.55
CA SER A 110 23.57 -19.47 -23.21
C SER A 110 24.14 -18.19 -22.61
N ALA A 111 25.37 -18.32 -22.10
CA ALA A 111 26.21 -17.26 -21.57
C ALA A 111 26.21 -16.00 -22.45
N ALA A 112 25.94 -14.85 -21.84
CA ALA A 112 26.22 -13.55 -22.41
C ALA A 112 26.97 -12.68 -21.39
N LYS A 113 28.14 -12.19 -21.79
CA LYS A 113 29.03 -11.25 -21.09
C LYS A 113 28.30 -9.95 -20.67
N PRO A 114 28.84 -9.17 -19.71
CA PRO A 114 28.03 -8.37 -18.79
C PRO A 114 27.47 -7.08 -19.38
N LYS A 115 26.16 -6.87 -19.20
CA LYS A 115 25.40 -5.68 -19.65
C LYS A 115 25.70 -4.45 -18.77
N ARG A 116 26.82 -3.76 -19.02
CA ARG A 116 27.06 -2.42 -18.45
C ARG A 116 26.01 -1.37 -18.90
N ASN A 117 25.31 -1.61 -20.01
CA ASN A 117 24.26 -0.72 -20.53
C ASN A 117 22.86 -0.94 -19.91
N GLY A 118 22.63 -2.05 -19.19
CA GLY A 118 21.33 -2.32 -18.55
C GLY A 118 21.15 -1.55 -17.24
N VAL A 119 22.24 -1.30 -16.52
CA VAL A 119 22.23 -0.63 -15.21
C VAL A 119 21.82 0.84 -15.32
N THR A 120 22.24 1.53 -16.39
CA THR A 120 21.89 2.94 -16.64
C THR A 120 20.41 3.10 -17.03
N ALA A 121 19.89 2.21 -17.88
CA ALA A 121 18.47 2.17 -18.25
C ALA A 121 17.58 1.84 -17.03
N GLY A 122 17.98 0.87 -16.20
CA GLY A 122 17.27 0.54 -14.97
C GLY A 122 17.24 1.71 -13.98
N ARG A 123 18.37 2.40 -13.77
CA ARG A 123 18.44 3.58 -12.89
C ARG A 123 17.54 4.72 -13.36
N ARG A 124 17.42 4.94 -14.67
CA ARG A 124 16.52 5.94 -15.25
C ARG A 124 15.05 5.60 -14.98
N ARG A 125 14.64 4.35 -15.21
CA ARG A 125 13.28 3.88 -14.91
C ARG A 125 12.93 4.02 -13.43
N VAL A 126 13.85 3.71 -12.53
CA VAL A 126 13.65 3.90 -11.07
C VAL A 126 13.49 5.38 -10.72
N GLN A 127 14.28 6.28 -11.31
CA GLN A 127 14.12 7.72 -11.09
C GLN A 127 12.78 8.25 -11.63
N GLU A 128 12.35 7.80 -12.80
CA GLU A 128 11.07 8.17 -13.39
C GLU A 128 9.90 7.69 -12.51
N ALA A 129 9.94 6.43 -12.05
CA ALA A 129 8.95 5.90 -11.12
C ALA A 129 8.93 6.64 -9.76
N GLN A 130 10.10 7.03 -9.23
CA GLN A 130 10.17 7.83 -8.00
C GLN A 130 9.59 9.23 -8.19
N ARG A 131 9.80 9.85 -9.35
CA ARG A 131 9.22 11.17 -9.67
C ARG A 131 7.70 11.06 -9.79
N GLU A 132 7.20 10.02 -10.45
CA GLU A 132 5.77 9.77 -10.57
C GLU A 132 5.15 9.52 -9.20
N LEU A 133 5.74 8.67 -8.35
CA LEU A 133 5.27 8.43 -6.99
C LEU A 133 5.16 9.74 -6.20
N ARG A 134 6.21 10.56 -6.21
CA ARG A 134 6.20 11.88 -5.53
C ARG A 134 5.13 12.82 -6.11
N ALA A 135 4.87 12.75 -7.41
CA ALA A 135 3.82 13.56 -8.03
C ALA A 135 2.42 13.10 -7.55
N ARG A 136 2.16 11.79 -7.52
CA ARG A 136 0.90 11.23 -7.01
C ARG A 136 0.71 11.50 -5.51
N GLU A 137 1.76 11.40 -4.70
CA GLU A 137 1.71 11.75 -3.27
C GLU A 137 1.36 13.23 -3.06
N ARG A 138 1.93 14.12 -3.88
CA ARG A 138 1.59 15.56 -3.84
C ARG A 138 0.15 15.81 -4.25
N GLU A 139 -0.32 15.14 -5.29
CA GLU A 139 -1.70 15.21 -5.77
C GLU A 139 -2.69 14.72 -4.70
N ALA A 140 -2.42 13.56 -4.09
CA ALA A 140 -3.21 13.03 -2.97
C ALA A 140 -3.26 14.01 -1.79
N ALA A 141 -2.09 14.55 -1.37
CA ALA A 141 -2.04 15.53 -0.29
C ALA A 141 -2.77 16.84 -0.64
N GLN A 142 -2.80 17.24 -1.92
CA GLN A 142 -3.59 18.39 -2.37
C GLN A 142 -5.09 18.08 -2.31
N ALA A 143 -5.51 16.91 -2.77
CA ALA A 143 -6.90 16.46 -2.71
C ALA A 143 -7.40 16.37 -1.25
N GLU A 144 -6.61 15.82 -0.34
CA GLU A 144 -6.94 15.77 1.09
C GLU A 144 -7.12 17.17 1.69
N ARG A 145 -6.21 18.11 1.38
CA ARG A 145 -6.35 19.51 1.84
C ARG A 145 -7.60 20.17 1.27
N GLN A 146 -7.96 19.89 0.02
CA GLN A 146 -9.19 20.41 -0.59
C GLN A 146 -10.43 19.83 0.10
N ALA A 147 -10.44 18.53 0.40
CA ALA A 147 -11.52 17.88 1.13
C ALA A 147 -11.70 18.49 2.54
N GLN A 148 -10.62 18.66 3.30
CA GLN A 148 -10.66 19.29 4.63
C GLN A 148 -11.20 20.73 4.59
N ARG A 149 -10.81 21.50 3.56
CA ARG A 149 -11.34 22.86 3.36
C ARG A 149 -12.82 22.85 3.04
N ALA A 150 -13.26 21.93 2.17
CA ALA A 150 -14.67 21.78 1.82
C ALA A 150 -15.52 21.34 3.04
N GLU A 151 -15.01 20.43 3.87
CA GLU A 151 -15.66 20.03 5.13
C GLU A 151 -15.79 21.19 6.11
N SER A 152 -14.73 21.99 6.26
CA SER A 152 -14.75 23.17 7.13
C SER A 152 -15.77 24.21 6.65
N ALA A 153 -15.78 24.50 5.34
CA ALA A 153 -16.76 25.40 4.73
C ALA A 153 -18.20 24.87 4.89
N ALA A 154 -18.41 23.56 4.73
CA ALA A 154 -19.71 22.94 4.94
C ALA A 154 -20.16 23.03 6.42
N ALA A 155 -19.25 22.86 7.37
CA ALA A 155 -19.53 23.02 8.79
C ALA A 155 -19.91 24.46 9.13
N GLU A 156 -19.20 25.45 8.59
CA GLU A 156 -19.52 26.87 8.75
C GLU A 156 -20.89 27.22 8.15
N ALA A 157 -21.17 26.76 6.93
CA ALA A 157 -22.46 26.96 6.28
C ALA A 157 -23.62 26.35 7.10
N ARG A 158 -23.42 25.17 7.69
CA ARG A 158 -24.41 24.55 8.59
C ARG A 158 -24.64 25.37 9.86
N ARG A 159 -23.58 25.92 10.47
CA ARG A 159 -23.70 26.81 11.64
C ARG A 159 -24.45 28.09 11.28
N ALA A 160 -24.12 28.70 10.14
CA ALA A 160 -24.82 29.89 9.65
C ALA A 160 -26.31 29.61 9.40
N ALA A 161 -26.64 28.47 8.79
CA ALA A 161 -28.01 28.05 8.57
C ALA A 161 -28.77 27.82 9.90
N LYS A 162 -28.14 27.22 10.91
CA LYS A 162 -28.73 27.07 12.26
C LYS A 162 -29.02 28.43 12.90
N ALA A 163 -28.05 29.34 12.89
CA ALA A 163 -28.21 30.68 13.44
C ALA A 163 -29.25 31.52 12.68
N ALA A 164 -29.42 31.31 11.38
CA ALA A 164 -30.48 31.95 10.59
C ALA A 164 -31.87 31.43 10.98
N ARG A 165 -32.01 30.11 11.22
CA ARG A 165 -33.25 29.51 11.70
C ARG A 165 -33.62 30.03 13.09
N GLU A 166 -32.67 30.06 14.02
CA GLU A 166 -32.91 30.60 15.37
C GLU A 166 -33.40 32.05 15.33
N ARG A 167 -32.79 32.90 14.50
CA ARG A 167 -33.27 34.28 14.28
C ARG A 167 -34.66 34.35 13.65
N SER A 168 -34.99 33.43 12.75
CA SER A 168 -36.34 33.33 12.17
C SER A 168 -37.36 32.98 13.24
N ASP A 169 -37.08 31.95 14.06
CA ASP A 169 -37.95 31.50 15.14
C ASP A 169 -38.17 32.62 16.18
N GLU A 170 -37.12 33.38 16.51
CA GLU A 170 -37.21 34.54 17.40
C GLU A 170 -38.07 35.66 16.80
N ALA A 171 -37.89 35.97 15.51
CA ALA A 171 -38.69 36.98 14.82
C ALA A 171 -40.17 36.58 14.72
N GLU A 172 -40.46 35.29 14.47
CA GLU A 172 -41.82 34.76 14.46
C GLU A 172 -42.50 34.89 15.83
N ARG A 173 -41.78 34.59 16.91
CA ARG A 173 -42.30 34.77 18.28
C ARG A 173 -42.58 36.24 18.59
N ALA A 174 -41.64 37.13 18.26
CA ALA A 174 -41.81 38.57 18.47
C ALA A 174 -43.01 39.13 17.67
N LEU A 175 -43.21 38.66 16.44
CA LEU A 175 -44.38 39.01 15.63
C LEU A 175 -45.68 38.54 16.30
N ALA A 176 -45.73 37.28 16.75
CA ALA A 176 -46.92 36.74 17.42
C ALA A 176 -47.27 37.51 18.70
N GLU A 177 -46.27 37.91 19.49
CA GLU A 177 -46.46 38.74 20.69
C GLU A 177 -46.98 40.14 20.33
N ALA A 178 -46.41 40.78 19.31
CA ALA A 178 -46.86 42.08 18.83
C ALA A 178 -48.31 42.05 18.30
N GLU A 179 -48.68 41.01 17.54
CA GLU A 179 -50.04 40.81 17.08
C GLU A 179 -51.02 40.61 18.26
N ALA A 180 -50.63 39.84 19.27
CA ALA A 180 -51.45 39.62 20.46
C ALA A 180 -51.67 40.92 21.24
N ALA A 181 -50.63 41.74 21.39
CA ALA A 181 -50.71 43.04 22.03
C ALA A 181 -51.64 44.00 21.25
N LEU A 182 -51.54 44.03 19.93
CA LEU A 182 -52.42 44.83 19.07
C LEU A 182 -53.89 44.40 19.21
N ARG A 183 -54.18 43.09 19.16
CA ARG A 183 -55.53 42.55 19.36
C ARG A 183 -56.10 42.92 20.74
N LYS A 184 -55.26 42.94 21.78
CA LYS A 184 -55.68 43.35 23.12
C LYS A 184 -56.01 44.85 23.18
N ALA A 185 -55.18 45.70 22.57
CA ALA A 185 -55.41 47.14 22.50
C ALA A 185 -56.67 47.52 21.69
N GLN A 186 -57.05 46.72 20.69
CA GLN A 186 -58.28 46.93 19.91
C GLN A 186 -59.56 46.47 20.64
N ARG A 187 -59.44 45.71 21.73
CA ARG A 187 -60.57 45.13 22.48
C ARG A 187 -60.84 45.82 23.82
N GLY A 188 -59.91 46.63 24.32
CA GLY A 188 -60.08 47.46 25.51
C GLY A 188 -60.43 48.89 25.13
#